data_AF-A0A959SP26-F1
#
_entry.id   AF-A0A959SP26-F1
#
_cell.length_a   1.000
_cell.length_b   1.000
_cell.length_c   1.000
_cell.angle_alpha   90.00
_cell.angle_beta   90.00
_cell.angle_gamma   90.00
#
_symmetry.space_group_name_H-M   'P 1'
#
loop_
_entity.id
_entity.type
_entity.pdbx_description
1 polymer ?
#
loop_
_entity_poly.entity_id
_entity_poly.type
_entity_poly.pdbx_seq_one_letter_code
_entity_poly.pdbx_strand_id
1 'polypeptide(L)'
;MIEASWKEITFTPNFPLGTSKGVLTGRTAWFLSAWRRDRPDVRGTGEVALFPGHSKEFPADVRLKLLELCRNTTDWERRLKDDLVHVPGVRFAVEQCLRDLAAGGSKVLFPSEFTLGRRGIPINGLVWMGDKATMHQRIQAQLAKGNRC
;
A
#
# COMPACT_ATOMS: atom_id res chain seq x y z
N MET A 1 17.21 -20.12 1.05
CA MET A 1 15.74 -20.24 1.23
C MET A 1 15.19 -18.86 1.57
N ILE A 2 14.08 -18.45 0.96
CA ILE A 2 13.36 -17.22 1.33
C ILE A 2 12.45 -17.53 2.51
N GLU A 3 12.44 -16.64 3.49
CA GLU A 3 11.47 -16.61 4.58
C GLU A 3 10.62 -15.36 4.46
N ALA A 4 9.40 -15.41 4.99
CA ALA A 4 8.48 -14.30 4.93
C ALA A 4 7.62 -14.20 6.19
N SER A 5 7.17 -12.98 6.46
CA SER A 5 6.20 -12.67 7.50
C SER A 5 5.31 -11.53 7.05
N TRP A 6 4.19 -11.33 7.75
CA TRP A 6 3.33 -10.18 7.52
C TRP A 6 2.91 -9.53 8.82
N LYS A 7 2.60 -8.23 8.76
CA LYS A 7 2.02 -7.47 9.88
C LYS A 7 0.78 -6.73 9.41
N GLU A 8 -0.19 -6.58 10.30
CA GLU A 8 -1.38 -5.77 10.09
C GLU A 8 -1.27 -4.49 10.92
N ILE A 9 -1.61 -3.36 10.32
CA ILE A 9 -1.60 -2.05 10.97
C ILE A 9 -2.89 -1.34 10.60
N THR A 10 -3.57 -0.80 11.60
CA THR A 10 -4.73 0.09 11.40
C THR A 10 -4.31 1.53 11.70
N PHE A 11 -4.47 2.39 10.70
CA PHE A 11 -4.21 3.81 10.78
C PHE A 11 -5.49 4.58 11.08
N THR A 12 -5.40 5.55 11.99
CA THR A 12 -6.50 6.46 12.31
C THR A 12 -6.36 7.75 11.50
N PRO A 13 -7.34 8.09 10.64
CA PRO A 13 -7.36 9.38 9.96
C PRO A 13 -7.47 10.55 10.94
N ASN A 14 -6.91 11.70 10.57
CA ASN A 14 -6.99 12.93 11.38
C ASN A 14 -8.44 13.45 11.56
N PHE A 15 -9.35 13.07 10.66
CA PHE A 15 -10.77 13.35 10.74
C PHE A 15 -11.54 12.24 9.98
N PRO A 16 -12.82 12.01 10.31
CA PRO A 16 -13.62 10.98 9.62
C PRO A 16 -13.70 11.23 8.12
N LEU A 17 -13.37 10.21 7.33
CA LEU A 17 -13.29 10.30 5.87
C LEU A 17 -14.60 9.81 5.25
N GLY A 18 -15.52 10.72 4.94
CA GLY A 18 -16.76 10.39 4.24
C GLY A 18 -16.51 9.91 2.80
N THR A 19 -17.09 8.77 2.43
CA THR A 19 -17.06 8.22 1.07
C THR A 19 -18.48 7.90 0.60
N SER A 20 -18.65 7.55 -0.68
CA SER A 20 -19.92 7.04 -1.20
C SER A 20 -20.37 5.71 -0.57
N LYS A 21 -19.48 5.04 0.17
CA LYS A 21 -19.72 3.76 0.86
C LYS A 21 -19.75 3.90 2.38
N GLY A 22 -19.84 5.12 2.90
CA GLY A 22 -19.86 5.42 4.33
C GLY A 22 -18.62 6.14 4.83
N VAL A 23 -18.56 6.36 6.14
CA VAL A 23 -17.50 7.11 6.80
C VAL A 23 -16.39 6.16 7.24
N LEU A 24 -15.15 6.43 6.82
CA LEU A 24 -13.98 5.71 7.29
C LEU A 24 -13.38 6.42 8.51
N THR A 25 -13.34 5.71 9.63
CA THR A 25 -12.68 6.13 10.89
C THR A 25 -11.37 5.40 11.13
N GLY A 26 -11.02 4.44 10.26
CA GLY A 26 -9.80 3.66 10.30
C GLY A 26 -9.49 3.10 8.92
N ARG A 27 -8.21 2.90 8.63
CA ARG A 27 -7.73 2.23 7.42
C ARG A 27 -6.71 1.17 7.78
N THR A 28 -7.04 -0.08 7.50
CA THR A 28 -6.13 -1.21 7.73
C THR A 28 -5.28 -1.45 6.49
N ALA A 29 -3.99 -1.67 6.70
CA ALA A 29 -3.06 -2.16 5.70
C ALA A 29 -2.26 -3.34 6.24
N TRP A 30 -1.83 -4.22 5.34
CA TRP A 30 -0.96 -5.35 5.64
C TRP A 30 0.37 -5.15 4.95
N PHE A 31 1.46 -5.43 5.65
CA PHE A 31 2.81 -5.36 5.09
C PHE A 31 3.39 -6.76 5.03
N LEU A 32 3.66 -7.23 3.81
CA LEU A 32 4.40 -8.46 3.54
C LEU A 32 5.90 -8.14 3.57
N SER A 33 6.67 -8.91 4.33
CA SER A 33 8.14 -8.81 4.36
C SER A 33 8.74 -10.15 3.98
N ALA A 34 9.79 -10.14 3.14
CA ALA A 34 10.53 -11.34 2.78
C ALA A 34 12.04 -11.09 2.81
N TRP A 35 12.81 -12.10 3.18
CA TRP A 35 14.27 -12.05 3.24
C TRP A 35 14.85 -13.41 2.88
N ARG A 36 16.13 -13.44 2.50
CA ARG A 36 16.85 -14.70 2.42
C ARG A 36 17.40 -15.06 3.79
N ARG A 37 17.30 -16.33 4.20
CA ARG A 37 17.81 -16.82 5.49
C ARG A 37 19.28 -16.47 5.75
N ASP A 38 20.10 -16.44 4.71
CA ASP A 38 21.53 -16.10 4.78
C ASP A 38 21.81 -14.59 4.83
N ARG A 39 20.80 -13.74 4.58
CA ARG A 39 20.89 -12.28 4.63
C ARG A 39 19.62 -11.67 5.26
N PRO A 40 19.38 -11.89 6.57
CA PRO A 40 18.13 -11.49 7.24
C PRO A 40 17.93 -9.97 7.35
N ASP A 41 19.01 -9.20 7.22
CA ASP A 41 18.98 -7.73 7.25
C ASP A 41 18.48 -7.12 5.93
N VAL A 42 18.57 -7.86 4.83
CA VAL A 42 18.08 -7.43 3.51
C VAL A 42 16.64 -7.91 3.34
N ARG A 43 15.70 -6.99 3.54
CA ARG A 43 14.26 -7.30 3.55
C ARG A 43 13.52 -6.56 2.44
N GLY A 44 12.88 -7.32 1.57
CA GLY A 44 11.85 -6.81 0.68
C GLY A 44 10.57 -6.52 1.45
N THR A 45 9.81 -5.50 1.04
CA THR A 45 8.52 -5.16 1.62
C THR A 45 7.51 -4.79 0.55
N GLY A 46 6.27 -5.26 0.73
CA GLY A 46 5.12 -4.83 -0.05
C GLY A 46 3.91 -4.56 0.82
N GLU A 47 2.95 -3.81 0.27
CA GLU A 47 1.79 -3.31 0.99
C GLU A 47 0.49 -3.78 0.33
N VAL A 48 -0.43 -4.30 1.16
CA VAL A 48 -1.83 -4.50 0.81
C VAL A 48 -2.64 -3.41 1.51
N ALA A 49 -3.19 -2.47 0.76
CA ALA A 49 -3.96 -1.36 1.32
C ALA A 49 -5.38 -1.33 0.74
N LEU A 50 -6.26 -2.12 1.34
CA LEU A 50 -7.65 -2.17 0.91
C LEU A 50 -8.34 -0.81 1.13
N PHE A 51 -9.29 -0.50 0.26
CA PHE A 51 -10.20 0.62 0.42
C PHE A 51 -11.61 0.08 0.64
N PRO A 52 -12.16 0.18 1.87
CA PRO A 52 -13.43 -0.47 2.21
C PRO A 52 -14.56 -0.11 1.24
N GLY A 53 -15.28 -1.13 0.77
CA GLY A 53 -16.38 -0.99 -0.19
C GLY A 53 -15.98 -0.69 -1.64
N HIS A 54 -14.68 -0.54 -1.93
CA HIS A 54 -14.16 -0.27 -3.28
C HIS A 54 -13.14 -1.33 -3.74
N SER A 55 -12.41 -1.94 -2.81
CA SER A 55 -11.58 -3.10 -3.11
C SER A 55 -12.44 -4.33 -3.42
N LYS A 56 -11.95 -5.16 -4.35
CA LYS A 56 -12.51 -6.49 -4.63
C LYS A 56 -12.36 -7.43 -3.43
N GLU A 57 -11.23 -7.35 -2.74
CA GLU A 57 -10.88 -8.21 -1.62
C GLU A 57 -11.47 -7.72 -0.30
N PHE A 58 -11.77 -8.68 0.57
CA PHE A 58 -12.06 -8.45 1.97
C PHE A 58 -10.82 -8.71 2.84
N PRO A 59 -10.80 -8.18 4.08
CA PRO A 59 -9.69 -8.42 5.01
C PRO A 59 -9.40 -9.91 5.30
N ALA A 60 -10.40 -10.79 5.19
CA ALA A 60 -10.21 -12.23 5.38
C ALA A 60 -9.42 -12.85 4.22
N ASP A 61 -9.71 -12.45 2.98
CA ASP A 61 -9.02 -12.92 1.77
C ASP A 61 -7.52 -12.57 1.85
N VAL A 62 -7.23 -11.33 2.26
CA VAL A 62 -5.86 -10.84 2.43
C VAL A 62 -5.10 -11.65 3.47
N ARG A 63 -5.68 -11.84 4.67
CA ARG A 63 -5.03 -12.61 5.75
C ARG A 63 -4.78 -14.05 5.35
N LEU A 64 -5.77 -14.70 4.74
CA LEU A 64 -5.66 -16.07 4.28
C LEU A 64 -4.53 -16.22 3.26
N LYS A 65 -4.50 -15.34 2.25
CA LYS A 65 -3.48 -15.41 1.22
C LYS A 65 -2.07 -15.07 1.73
N LEU A 66 -1.93 -14.07 2.62
CA LEU A 66 -0.63 -13.74 3.21
C LEU A 66 -0.10 -14.88 4.09
N LEU A 67 -0.97 -15.56 4.85
CA LEU A 67 -0.60 -16.75 5.62
C LEU A 67 -0.11 -17.87 4.71
N GLU A 68 -0.82 -18.12 3.61
CA GLU A 68 -0.45 -19.12 2.60
C GLU A 68 0.91 -18.80 1.96
N LEU A 69 1.14 -17.55 1.56
CA LEU A 69 2.40 -17.09 0.98
C LEU A 69 3.58 -17.20 1.96
N CYS A 70 3.36 -16.91 3.25
CA CYS A 70 4.43 -17.05 4.25
C CYS A 70 4.75 -18.51 4.57
N ARG A 71 3.78 -19.43 4.45
CA ARG A 71 3.99 -20.87 4.60
C ARG A 71 4.75 -21.47 3.40
N ASN A 72 4.51 -20.96 2.19
CA ASN A 72 5.21 -21.41 1.00
C ASN A 72 5.76 -20.23 0.17
N THR A 73 7.07 -20.04 0.25
CA THR A 73 7.80 -18.94 -0.42
C THR A 73 8.47 -19.36 -1.72
N THR A 74 8.28 -20.60 -2.20
CA THR A 74 9.11 -21.14 -3.29
C THR A 74 8.70 -20.68 -4.68
N ASP A 75 7.47 -20.22 -4.87
CA ASP A 75 6.83 -20.08 -6.19
C ASP A 75 6.09 -18.75 -6.40
N TRP A 76 6.39 -17.73 -5.60
CA TRP A 76 5.69 -16.44 -5.67
C TRP A 76 5.65 -15.84 -7.07
N GLU A 77 6.73 -15.93 -7.86
CA GLU A 77 6.77 -15.43 -9.25
C GLU A 77 5.77 -16.13 -10.18
N ARG A 78 5.58 -17.44 -10.01
CA ARG A 78 4.56 -18.20 -10.75
C ARG A 78 3.17 -17.75 -10.33
N ARG A 79 2.95 -17.66 -9.01
CA ARG A 79 1.66 -17.30 -8.41
C ARG A 79 1.15 -15.92 -8.80
N LEU A 80 2.06 -14.98 -9.11
CA LEU A 80 1.71 -13.66 -9.67
C LEU A 80 0.86 -13.75 -10.94
N LYS A 81 1.03 -14.82 -11.72
CA LYS A 81 0.33 -15.07 -12.99
C LYS A 81 -0.81 -16.08 -12.87
N ASP A 82 -1.00 -16.66 -11.69
CA ASP A 82 -1.96 -17.72 -11.42
C ASP A 82 -2.92 -17.28 -10.32
N ASP A 83 -2.87 -17.85 -9.12
CA ASP A 83 -3.89 -17.60 -8.09
C ASP A 83 -3.91 -16.17 -7.54
N LEU A 84 -2.78 -15.44 -7.56
CA LEU A 84 -2.73 -14.05 -7.06
C LEU A 84 -3.50 -13.07 -7.96
N VAL A 85 -3.81 -13.43 -9.20
CA VAL A 85 -4.66 -12.57 -10.08
C VAL A 85 -6.04 -12.31 -9.48
N HIS A 86 -6.50 -13.18 -8.57
CA HIS A 86 -7.81 -13.06 -7.94
C HIS A 86 -7.81 -12.19 -6.68
N VAL A 87 -6.63 -11.88 -6.13
CA VAL A 87 -6.40 -11.11 -4.90
C VAL A 87 -5.41 -9.97 -5.21
N PRO A 88 -5.85 -8.95 -5.97
CA PRO A 88 -4.96 -7.96 -6.60
C PRO A 88 -4.14 -7.14 -5.61
N GLY A 89 -4.66 -6.83 -4.42
CA GLY A 89 -3.92 -6.17 -3.37
C GLY A 89 -2.76 -7.03 -2.86
N VAL A 90 -3.01 -8.32 -2.61
CA VAL A 90 -1.94 -9.25 -2.22
C VAL A 90 -0.93 -9.46 -3.34
N ARG A 91 -1.39 -9.58 -4.60
CA ARG A 91 -0.52 -9.64 -5.77
C ARG A 91 0.44 -8.45 -5.82
N PHE A 92 -0.10 -7.24 -5.66
CA PHE A 92 0.69 -6.02 -5.67
C PHE A 92 1.74 -6.01 -4.56
N ALA A 93 1.40 -6.45 -3.35
CA ALA A 93 2.37 -6.59 -2.27
C ALA A 93 3.49 -7.59 -2.60
N VAL A 94 3.18 -8.71 -3.27
CA VAL A 94 4.21 -9.66 -3.71
C VAL A 94 5.12 -9.04 -4.77
N GLU A 95 4.57 -8.34 -5.77
CA GLU A 95 5.35 -7.63 -6.80
C GLU A 95 6.30 -6.60 -6.18
N GLN A 96 5.80 -5.79 -5.24
CA GLN A 96 6.62 -4.82 -4.49
C GLN A 96 7.70 -5.52 -3.66
N CYS A 97 7.34 -6.56 -2.91
CA CYS A 97 8.25 -7.25 -2.01
C CYS A 97 9.41 -7.92 -2.74
N LEU A 98 9.13 -8.66 -3.83
CA LEU A 98 10.15 -9.29 -4.65
C LEU A 98 11.09 -8.26 -5.28
N ARG A 99 10.52 -7.16 -5.80
CA ARG A 99 11.29 -6.09 -6.42
C ARG A 99 12.17 -5.34 -5.42
N ASP A 100 11.63 -5.06 -4.23
CA ASP A 100 12.38 -4.45 -3.15
C ASP A 100 13.52 -5.34 -2.68
N LEU A 101 13.27 -6.65 -2.53
CA LEU A 101 14.30 -7.62 -2.15
C LEU A 101 15.42 -7.67 -3.20
N ALA A 102 15.08 -7.64 -4.50
CA ALA A 102 16.04 -7.55 -5.59
C ALA A 102 16.83 -6.22 -5.56
N ALA A 103 16.21 -5.13 -5.12
CA ALA A 103 16.83 -3.81 -4.92
C ALA A 103 17.56 -3.68 -3.56
N GLY A 104 17.86 -4.80 -2.89
CA GLY A 104 18.60 -4.81 -1.63
C GLY A 104 17.79 -4.33 -0.42
N GLY A 105 16.46 -4.33 -0.49
CA GLY A 105 15.57 -3.92 0.60
C GLY A 105 15.49 -2.42 0.84
N SER A 106 15.98 -1.61 -0.11
CA SER A 106 16.10 -0.15 -0.02
C SER A 106 14.78 0.62 -0.02
N LYS A 107 13.66 -0.03 -0.34
CA LYS A 107 12.34 0.56 -0.60
C LYS A 107 12.28 1.43 -1.87
N VAL A 108 13.36 1.48 -2.65
CA VAL A 108 13.43 2.19 -3.93
C VAL A 108 13.24 1.19 -5.08
N LEU A 109 11.98 0.96 -5.45
CA LEU A 109 11.63 -0.05 -6.46
C LEU A 109 12.01 0.36 -7.89
N PHE A 110 11.94 1.65 -8.19
CA PHE A 110 12.17 2.23 -9.53
C PHE A 110 13.01 3.51 -9.39
N PRO A 111 14.35 3.39 -9.45
CA PRO A 111 15.23 4.55 -9.42
C PRO A 111 14.91 5.55 -10.53
N SER A 112 14.74 6.81 -10.15
CA SER A 112 14.45 7.95 -11.04
C SER A 112 14.86 9.25 -10.36
N GLU A 113 14.87 10.36 -11.11
CA GLU A 113 15.09 11.70 -10.52
C GLU A 113 14.10 12.02 -9.40
N PHE A 114 12.88 11.45 -9.44
CA PHE A 114 11.92 11.56 -8.35
C PHE A 114 12.35 10.82 -7.09
N THR A 115 12.71 9.54 -7.19
CA THR A 115 13.13 8.76 -6.02
C THR A 115 14.48 9.20 -5.46
N LEU A 116 15.29 9.92 -6.25
CA LEU A 116 16.54 10.55 -5.81
C LEU A 116 16.33 11.95 -5.22
N GLY A 117 15.09 12.44 -5.14
CA GLY A 117 14.77 13.77 -4.58
C GLY A 117 15.20 14.96 -5.45
N ARG A 118 15.59 14.71 -6.70
CA ARG A 118 16.06 15.74 -7.65
C ARG A 118 14.93 16.39 -8.44
N ARG A 119 13.78 15.71 -8.56
CA ARG A 119 12.59 16.23 -9.24
C ARG A 119 11.32 15.88 -8.46
N GLY A 120 10.46 16.87 -8.20
CA GLY A 120 9.13 16.62 -7.64
C GLY A 120 8.11 16.15 -8.67
N ILE A 121 7.07 15.45 -8.21
CA ILE A 121 5.86 15.17 -9.00
C ILE A 121 4.75 16.06 -8.41
N PRO A 122 4.14 16.97 -9.18
CA PRO A 122 3.01 17.76 -8.69
C PRO A 122 1.84 16.84 -8.37
N ILE A 123 1.19 17.07 -7.23
CA ILE A 123 -0.01 16.35 -6.79
C ILE A 123 -1.16 17.33 -6.56
N ASN A 124 -2.38 16.81 -6.65
CA ASN A 124 -3.58 17.61 -6.37
C ASN A 124 -3.75 17.85 -4.87
N GLY A 125 -4.23 19.04 -4.53
CA GLY A 125 -4.69 19.40 -3.20
C GLY A 125 -6.03 18.72 -2.91
N LEU A 126 -5.99 17.60 -2.18
CA LEU A 126 -7.19 16.84 -1.88
C LEU A 126 -8.18 17.63 -1.01
N VAL A 127 -9.37 17.92 -1.56
CA VAL A 127 -10.51 18.44 -0.82
C VAL A 127 -11.44 17.27 -0.52
N TRP A 128 -11.42 16.82 0.73
CA TRP A 128 -12.30 15.72 1.14
C TRP A 128 -13.76 16.19 1.21
N MET A 129 -14.70 15.29 0.90
CA MET A 129 -16.13 15.61 0.92
C MET A 129 -16.61 16.02 2.33
N GLY A 130 -17.55 16.96 2.36
CA GLY A 130 -18.18 17.51 3.56
C GLY A 130 -19.35 18.42 3.17
N ASP A 131 -19.93 19.16 4.11
CA ASP A 131 -20.89 20.21 3.78
C ASP A 131 -20.21 21.35 2.99
N LYS A 132 -21.04 22.25 2.42
CA LYS A 132 -20.57 23.37 1.59
C LYS A 132 -19.56 24.27 2.31
N ALA A 133 -19.79 24.60 3.58
CA ALA A 133 -18.92 25.51 4.33
C ALA A 133 -17.57 24.82 4.63
N THR A 134 -17.61 23.56 5.06
CA THR A 134 -16.42 22.73 5.32
C THR A 134 -15.57 22.57 4.07
N MET A 135 -16.19 22.24 2.92
CA MET A 135 -15.46 22.10 1.66
C MET A 135 -14.85 23.44 1.21
N HIS A 136 -15.58 24.56 1.37
CA HIS A 136 -15.04 25.88 1.05
C HIS A 136 -13.79 26.20 1.90
N GLN A 137 -13.85 25.95 3.21
CA GLN A 137 -12.70 26.13 4.09
C GLN A 137 -11.51 25.26 3.68
N ARG A 138 -11.75 23.98 3.32
CA ARG A 138 -10.72 23.06 2.83
C ARG A 138 -10.08 23.56 1.52
N ILE A 139 -10.87 24.10 0.59
CA ILE A 139 -10.35 24.69 -0.65
C ILE A 139 -9.41 25.86 -0.33
N GLN A 140 -9.85 26.80 0.51
CA GLN A 140 -9.01 27.94 0.92
C GLN A 140 -7.70 27.47 1.57
N ALA A 141 -7.77 26.43 2.42
CA ALA A 141 -6.58 25.84 3.04
C ALA A 141 -5.62 25.20 2.01
N GLN A 142 -6.13 24.55 0.96
CA GLN A 142 -5.27 24.01 -0.10
C GLN A 142 -4.62 25.11 -0.94
N LEU A 143 -5.35 26.18 -1.27
CA LEU A 143 -4.82 27.33 -2.00
C LEU A 143 -3.72 28.06 -1.19
N ALA A 144 -3.94 28.24 0.11
CA ALA A 144 -2.95 28.82 1.03
C ALA A 144 -1.65 27.99 1.13
N LYS A 145 -1.73 26.66 0.97
CA LYS A 145 -0.56 25.77 0.89
C LYS A 145 0.18 25.85 -0.46
N GLY A 146 -0.33 26.62 -1.42
CA GLY A 146 0.28 26.78 -2.74
C GLY A 146 -0.16 25.73 -3.76
N ASN A 147 -1.14 24.88 -3.44
CA ASN A 147 -1.67 23.93 -4.43
C ASN A 147 -2.34 24.68 -5.59
N ARG A 148 -2.14 24.17 -6.80
CA ARG A 148 -2.62 24.76 -8.06
C ARG A 148 -3.57 23.84 -8.83
N CYS A 149 -3.74 22.62 -8.33
CA CYS A 149 -4.63 21.57 -8.82
C CYS A 149 -5.17 20.78 -7.64
#